data_AF-A0A6V8EMS0-F1
#
_entry.id   AF-A0A6V8EMS0-F1
#
_cell.length_a   1.000
_cell.length_b   1.000
_cell.length_c   1.000
_cell.angle_alpha   90.00
_cell.angle_beta   90.00
_cell.angle_gamma   90.00
#
_symmetry.space_group_name_H-M   'P 1'
#
loop_
_entity.id
_entity.type
_entity.pdbx_description
1 polymer ?
#
loop_
_entity_poly.entity_id
_entity_poly.type
_entity_poly.pdbx_seq_one_letter_code
_entity_poly.pdbx_strand_id
1 'polypeptide(L)'
;MIDEVASSRLSKQQLIVVEKALFELTRQQKASQNAPVEITVPNFWSSIYQLLSHLENELAETIRNEGMNAKTQLQSRRLGVARTSVSDLTRMRMNAFTQHAILTNLLKMSSGNQNGNKVPPLNWQRHDPSERAYYTNVERLVEKYKNDVSWDNMLHGGKPMSVSKPSLGGNAALTEFSDLD
;
A
#
# COMPACT_ATOMS: atom_id res chain seq x y z
N MET A 1 -13.86 -21.33 8.06
CA MET A 1 -14.99 -20.56 8.60
C MET A 1 -14.50 -19.13 8.74
N ILE A 2 -14.74 -18.31 7.71
CA ILE A 2 -14.46 -16.88 7.76
C ILE A 2 -15.82 -16.26 7.99
N ASP A 3 -16.00 -15.66 9.16
CA ASP A 3 -17.27 -15.11 9.59
C ASP A 3 -17.82 -14.17 8.54
N GLU A 4 -19.00 -14.53 8.09
CA GLU A 4 -19.97 -13.71 7.40
C GLU A 4 -20.37 -12.57 8.35
N VAL A 5 -19.50 -11.56 8.49
CA VAL A 5 -19.95 -10.26 8.96
C VAL A 5 -20.83 -9.74 7.84
N ALA A 6 -22.11 -10.10 7.90
CA ALA A 6 -23.17 -9.46 7.17
C ALA A 6 -23.04 -7.96 7.47
N SER A 7 -22.29 -7.27 6.60
CA SER A 7 -22.11 -5.84 6.65
C SER A 7 -23.48 -5.29 6.36
N SER A 8 -24.21 -4.99 7.43
CA SER A 8 -25.58 -4.50 7.38
C SER A 8 -25.67 -3.39 6.35
N ARG A 9 -26.66 -3.51 5.46
CA ARG A 9 -26.82 -2.61 4.33
C ARG A 9 -26.90 -1.17 4.85
N LEU A 10 -26.00 -0.30 4.38
CA LEU A 10 -25.95 1.08 4.82
C LEU A 10 -27.23 1.83 4.44
N SER A 11 -27.74 2.64 5.37
CA SER A 11 -28.84 3.56 5.10
C SER A 11 -28.39 4.71 4.19
N LYS A 12 -29.34 5.41 3.56
CA LYS A 12 -29.03 6.58 2.70
C LYS A 12 -28.22 7.64 3.45
N GLN A 13 -28.52 7.87 4.72
CA GLN A 13 -27.77 8.83 5.55
C GLN A 13 -26.33 8.36 5.80
N GLN A 14 -26.14 7.06 6.08
CA GLN A 14 -24.80 6.49 6.26
C GLN A 14 -23.98 6.56 4.97
N LEU A 15 -24.59 6.32 3.81
CA LEU A 15 -23.92 6.43 2.51
C LEU A 15 -23.40 7.85 2.24
N ILE A 16 -24.16 8.88 2.61
CA ILE A 16 -23.72 10.28 2.52
C ILE A 16 -22.52 10.54 3.45
N VAL A 17 -22.54 9.99 4.66
CA VAL A 17 -21.42 10.13 5.61
C VAL A 17 -20.15 9.45 5.06
N VAL A 18 -20.30 8.26 4.48
CA VAL A 18 -19.19 7.51 3.87
C VAL A 18 -18.61 8.26 2.66
N GLU A 19 -19.44 8.83 1.80
CA GLU A 19 -18.99 9.63 0.66
C GLU A 19 -18.22 10.88 1.11
N LYS A 20 -18.72 11.57 2.15
CA LYS A 20 -18.00 12.70 2.75
C LYS A 20 -16.66 12.26 3.35
N ALA A 21 -16.64 11.13 4.06
CA ALA A 21 -15.42 10.57 4.63
C ALA A 21 -14.40 10.19 3.54
N LEU A 22 -14.82 9.67 2.39
CA LEU A 22 -13.95 9.41 1.24
C LEU A 22 -13.22 10.68 0.80
N PHE A 23 -13.96 11.75 0.54
CA PHE A 23 -13.37 13.01 0.05
C PHE A 23 -12.51 13.68 1.11
N GLU A 24 -12.94 13.63 2.37
CA GLU A 24 -12.19 14.16 3.50
C GLU A 24 -10.84 13.43 3.67
N LEU A 25 -10.88 12.10 3.74
CA LEU A 25 -9.68 11.27 3.90
C LEU A 25 -8.74 11.41 2.69
N THR A 26 -9.28 11.50 1.47
CA THR A 26 -8.49 11.79 0.26
C THR A 26 -7.76 13.12 0.38
N ARG A 27 -8.44 14.17 0.86
CA ARG A 27 -7.83 15.49 1.06
C ARG A 27 -6.75 15.45 2.13
N GLN A 28 -7.01 14.81 3.26
CA GLN A 28 -6.04 14.68 4.36
C GLN A 28 -4.81 13.88 3.93
N GLN A 29 -5.00 12.75 3.23
CA GLN A 29 -3.89 11.94 2.75
C GLN A 29 -3.02 12.69 1.74
N LYS A 30 -3.62 13.54 0.89
CA LYS A 30 -2.89 14.39 -0.04
C LYS A 30 -2.00 15.41 0.68
N ALA A 31 -2.44 15.93 1.84
CA ALA A 31 -1.67 16.85 2.66
C ALA A 31 -0.55 16.14 3.45
N SER A 32 -0.77 14.89 3.85
CA SER A 32 0.20 14.07 4.60
C SER A 32 0.82 12.99 3.71
N GLN A 33 1.82 13.37 2.90
CA GLN A 33 2.44 12.43 1.94
C GLN A 33 3.27 11.33 2.60
N ASN A 34 3.92 11.64 3.72
CA ASN A 34 4.94 10.76 4.32
C ASN A 34 4.39 9.82 5.40
N ALA A 35 3.10 9.94 5.73
CA ALA A 35 2.46 9.12 6.75
C ALA A 35 1.01 8.77 6.36
N PRO A 36 0.60 7.50 6.52
CA PRO A 36 -0.78 7.08 6.25
C PRO A 36 -1.72 7.72 7.26
N VAL A 37 -2.74 8.42 6.77
CA VAL A 37 -3.74 9.07 7.62
C VAL A 37 -4.65 8.03 8.25
N GLU A 38 -5.07 8.23 9.49
CA GLU A 38 -5.98 7.31 10.18
C GLU A 38 -7.37 7.28 9.54
N ILE A 39 -7.95 6.09 9.46
CA ILE A 39 -9.33 5.91 9.00
C ILE A 39 -10.26 6.15 10.20
N THR A 40 -11.19 7.10 10.06
CA THR A 40 -12.15 7.46 11.13
C THR A 40 -13.44 6.65 11.08
N VAL A 41 -13.74 6.02 9.93
CA VAL A 41 -14.97 5.25 9.71
C VAL A 41 -14.65 3.75 9.83
N PRO A 42 -15.36 3.00 10.70
CA PRO A 42 -15.18 1.55 10.79
C PRO A 42 -15.60 0.88 9.48
N ASN A 43 -14.93 -0.21 9.09
CA ASN A 43 -15.23 -0.94 7.86
C ASN A 43 -15.26 -0.03 6.62
N PHE A 44 -14.31 0.91 6.54
CA PHE A 44 -14.31 1.96 5.52
C PHE A 44 -14.35 1.40 4.09
N TRP A 45 -13.47 0.46 3.74
CA TRP A 45 -13.41 -0.06 2.37
C TRP A 45 -14.68 -0.83 1.97
N SER A 46 -15.27 -1.62 2.87
CA SER A 46 -16.55 -2.29 2.58
C SER A 46 -17.71 -1.30 2.49
N SER A 47 -17.69 -0.22 3.28
CA SER A 47 -18.66 0.87 3.21
C SER A 47 -18.56 1.63 1.88
N ILE A 48 -17.34 1.86 1.39
CA ILE A 48 -17.08 2.46 0.07
C ILE A 48 -17.60 1.57 -1.04
N TYR A 49 -17.40 0.25 -0.95
CA TYR A 49 -17.98 -0.69 -1.90
C TYR A 49 -19.51 -0.58 -1.95
N GLN A 50 -20.18 -0.58 -0.78
CA GLN A 50 -21.63 -0.38 -0.71
C GLN A 50 -22.08 0.96 -1.30
N LEU A 51 -21.31 2.04 -1.11
CA LEU A 51 -21.55 3.34 -1.73
C LEU A 51 -21.48 3.28 -3.26
N LEU A 52 -20.42 2.70 -3.82
CA LEU A 52 -20.27 2.61 -5.27
C LEU A 52 -21.39 1.78 -5.88
N SER A 53 -21.71 0.62 -5.29
CA SER A 53 -22.83 -0.21 -5.73
C SER A 53 -24.18 0.51 -5.61
N HIS A 54 -24.37 1.35 -4.58
CA HIS A 54 -25.59 2.16 -4.46
C HIS A 54 -25.70 3.17 -5.60
N LEU A 55 -24.63 3.92 -5.89
CA LEU A 55 -24.60 4.92 -6.96
C LEU A 55 -24.79 4.30 -8.34
N GLU A 56 -24.20 3.12 -8.59
CA GLU A 56 -24.39 2.34 -9.81
C GLU A 56 -25.85 1.92 -10.00
N ASN A 57 -26.46 1.37 -8.96
CA ASN A 57 -27.87 0.97 -8.99
C ASN A 57 -28.80 2.17 -9.16
N GLU A 58 -28.55 3.29 -8.48
CA GLU A 58 -29.34 4.51 -8.60
C GLU A 58 -29.30 5.05 -10.05
N LEU A 59 -28.11 5.04 -10.67
CA LEU A 59 -27.92 5.43 -12.07
C LEU A 59 -28.66 4.48 -13.01
N ALA A 60 -28.51 3.17 -12.84
CA ALA A 60 -29.15 2.16 -13.67
C ALA A 60 -30.68 2.24 -13.61
N GLU A 61 -31.24 2.42 -12.41
CA GLU A 61 -32.68 2.59 -12.21
C GLU A 61 -33.20 3.89 -12.84
N THR A 62 -32.43 4.98 -12.74
CA THR A 62 -32.82 6.25 -13.39
C THR A 62 -32.82 6.10 -14.91
N ILE A 63 -31.81 5.45 -15.50
CA ILE A 63 -31.77 5.16 -16.95
C ILE A 63 -32.95 4.27 -17.37
N ARG A 64 -33.27 3.24 -16.58
CA ARG A 64 -34.37 2.32 -16.86
C ARG A 64 -35.73 3.02 -16.85
N ASN A 65 -35.95 3.91 -15.88
CA ASN A 65 -37.25 4.53 -15.65
C ASN A 65 -37.47 5.82 -16.46
N GLU A 66 -36.43 6.62 -16.67
CA GLU A 66 -36.52 7.96 -17.26
C GLU A 66 -35.73 8.10 -18.57
N GLY A 67 -34.93 7.09 -18.96
CA GLY A 67 -34.01 7.19 -20.08
C GLY A 67 -32.79 8.08 -19.78
N MET A 68 -32.00 8.35 -20.81
CA MET A 68 -30.84 9.23 -20.70
C MET A 68 -31.28 10.70 -20.63
N ASN A 69 -30.91 11.40 -19.55
CA ASN A 69 -31.28 12.79 -19.32
C ASN A 69 -30.20 13.55 -18.50
N ALA A 70 -30.44 14.81 -18.14
CA ALA A 70 -29.49 15.59 -17.36
C ALA A 70 -29.21 15.00 -15.97
N LYS A 71 -30.19 14.33 -15.35
CA LYS A 71 -30.06 13.68 -14.05
C LYS A 71 -29.15 12.45 -14.14
N THR A 72 -29.29 11.60 -15.17
CA THR A 72 -28.40 10.45 -15.36
C THR A 72 -26.96 10.88 -15.66
N GLN A 73 -26.77 11.96 -16.42
CA GLN A 73 -25.44 12.55 -16.64
C GLN A 73 -24.79 13.02 -15.33
N LEU A 74 -25.55 13.68 -14.45
CA LEU A 74 -25.06 14.13 -13.15
C LEU A 74 -24.71 12.95 -12.23
N GLN A 75 -25.57 11.93 -12.18
CA GLN A 75 -25.32 10.70 -11.41
C GLN A 75 -24.07 9.95 -11.92
N SER A 76 -23.93 9.83 -13.25
CA SER A 76 -22.74 9.23 -13.88
C SER A 76 -21.47 9.99 -13.52
N ARG A 77 -21.51 11.33 -13.58
CA ARG A 77 -20.38 12.18 -13.15
C ARG A 77 -20.02 11.97 -11.68
N ARG A 78 -21.02 11.93 -10.79
CA ARG A 78 -20.81 11.70 -9.34
C ARG A 78 -20.16 10.35 -9.09
N LEU A 79 -20.66 9.28 -9.71
CA LEU A 79 -20.06 7.94 -9.63
C LEU A 79 -18.61 7.93 -10.14
N GLY A 80 -18.34 8.61 -11.26
CA GLY A 80 -16.99 8.78 -11.80
C GLY A 80 -16.03 9.45 -10.82
N VAL A 81 -16.46 10.55 -10.20
CA VAL A 81 -15.67 11.28 -9.18
C VAL A 81 -15.39 10.41 -7.95
N ALA A 82 -16.38 9.66 -7.48
CA ALA A 82 -16.19 8.73 -6.37
C ALA A 82 -15.16 7.65 -6.69
N ARG A 83 -15.26 7.00 -7.87
CA ARG A 83 -14.29 5.98 -8.32
C ARG A 83 -12.87 6.53 -8.43
N THR A 84 -12.69 7.71 -9.03
CA THR A 84 -11.38 8.36 -9.12
C THR A 84 -10.81 8.62 -7.73
N SER A 85 -11.64 9.11 -6.79
CA SER A 85 -11.20 9.38 -5.42
C SER A 85 -10.76 8.10 -4.68
N VAL A 86 -11.44 6.98 -4.90
CA VAL A 86 -11.03 5.67 -4.36
C VAL A 86 -9.66 5.24 -4.90
N SER A 87 -9.45 5.32 -6.22
CA SER A 87 -8.17 5.00 -6.86
C SER A 87 -7.04 5.90 -6.35
N ASP A 88 -7.30 7.21 -6.25
CA ASP A 88 -6.34 8.18 -5.75
C ASP A 88 -5.98 7.93 -4.29
N LEU A 89 -6.98 7.74 -3.44
CA LEU A 89 -6.78 7.44 -2.03
C LEU A 89 -5.95 6.17 -1.86
N THR A 90 -6.31 5.09 -2.55
CA THR A 90 -5.61 3.80 -2.47
C THR A 90 -4.13 3.97 -2.84
N ARG A 91 -3.85 4.62 -3.97
CA ARG A 91 -2.47 4.89 -4.42
C ARG A 91 -1.69 5.71 -3.37
N MET A 92 -2.26 6.79 -2.88
CA MET A 92 -1.60 7.66 -1.91
C MET A 92 -1.31 6.92 -0.59
N ARG A 93 -2.28 6.13 -0.11
CA ARG A 93 -2.13 5.34 1.12
C ARG A 93 -1.06 4.28 0.96
N MET A 94 -1.07 3.51 -0.13
CA MET A 94 -0.03 2.51 -0.41
C MET A 94 1.37 3.13 -0.44
N ASN A 95 1.53 4.28 -1.10
CA ASN A 95 2.80 5.00 -1.12
C ASN A 95 3.23 5.44 0.28
N ALA A 96 2.31 6.01 1.06
CA ALA A 96 2.60 6.45 2.42
C ALA A 96 3.00 5.29 3.34
N PHE A 97 2.30 4.15 3.29
CA PHE A 97 2.67 2.94 4.03
C PHE A 97 4.04 2.42 3.60
N THR A 98 4.35 2.40 2.31
CA THR A 98 5.66 1.97 1.80
C THR A 98 6.78 2.85 2.32
N GLN A 99 6.64 4.17 2.19
CA GLN A 99 7.64 5.12 2.67
C GLN A 99 7.83 4.99 4.19
N HIS A 100 6.73 4.89 4.94
CA HIS A 100 6.77 4.70 6.38
C HIS A 100 7.52 3.42 6.78
N ALA A 101 7.23 2.29 6.13
CA ALA A 101 7.87 0.99 6.39
C ALA A 101 9.38 1.05 6.13
N ILE A 102 9.77 1.62 4.99
CA ILE A 102 11.18 1.78 4.60
C ILE A 102 11.91 2.65 5.64
N LEU A 103 11.40 3.85 5.94
CA LEU A 103 12.02 4.77 6.89
C LEU A 103 12.14 4.15 8.28
N THR A 104 11.10 3.47 8.75
CA THR A 104 11.10 2.76 10.03
C THR A 104 12.17 1.67 10.08
N ASN A 105 12.33 0.87 9.02
CA ASN A 105 13.33 -0.18 8.96
C ASN A 105 14.77 0.35 8.88
N LEU A 106 14.98 1.46 8.16
CA LEU A 106 16.29 2.12 8.07
C LEU A 106 16.72 2.70 9.42
N LEU A 107 15.80 3.34 10.16
CA LEU A 107 16.11 3.96 11.45
C LEU A 107 16.31 2.94 12.58
N LYS A 108 15.64 1.78 12.53
CA LYS A 108 15.79 0.69 13.54
C LYS A 108 17.24 0.21 13.72
N MET A 109 18.09 0.32 12.69
CA MET A 109 19.46 -0.24 12.70
C MET A 109 20.55 0.80 13.05
N SER A 110 20.23 2.09 13.09
CA SER A 110 21.15 3.17 13.50
C SER A 110 21.29 3.28 15.05
N SER A 111 20.95 2.22 15.78
CA SER A 111 20.86 2.19 17.25
C SER A 111 22.24 2.09 17.94
N GLY A 112 23.20 2.90 17.49
CA GLY A 112 24.28 3.41 18.32
C GLY A 112 23.92 4.74 19.00
N ASN A 113 22.87 5.43 18.54
CA ASN A 113 22.48 6.74 19.08
C ASN A 113 20.97 6.80 19.40
N GLN A 114 20.64 6.54 20.66
CA GLN A 114 19.27 6.29 21.15
C GLN A 114 18.32 7.51 21.15
N ASN A 115 18.75 8.71 20.71
CA ASN A 115 18.05 9.96 21.05
C ASN A 115 17.61 10.87 19.88
N GLY A 116 17.66 10.44 18.62
CA GLY A 116 17.25 11.31 17.51
C GLY A 116 16.51 10.60 16.40
N ASN A 117 15.23 10.93 16.21
CA ASN A 117 14.35 10.53 15.11
C ASN A 117 13.88 9.06 15.10
N LYS A 118 12.84 8.77 15.90
CA LYS A 118 11.97 7.60 15.71
C LYS A 118 10.77 8.00 14.86
N VAL A 119 10.48 7.24 13.80
CA VAL A 119 9.22 7.39 13.06
C VAL A 119 8.08 7.01 14.02
N PRO A 120 7.03 7.83 14.15
CA PRO A 120 5.90 7.53 15.02
C PRO A 120 5.27 6.18 14.69
N PRO A 121 4.91 5.34 15.69
CA PRO A 121 4.26 4.07 15.42
C PRO A 121 2.84 4.30 14.86
N LEU A 122 2.43 3.42 13.93
CA LEU A 122 1.09 3.45 13.35
C LEU A 122 0.06 2.84 14.30
N ASN A 123 -1.10 3.48 14.37
CA ASN A 123 -2.24 2.95 15.11
C ASN A 123 -3.03 1.95 14.25
N TRP A 124 -2.67 0.67 14.34
CA TRP A 124 -3.30 -0.39 13.55
C TRP A 124 -4.80 -0.60 13.84
N GLN A 125 -5.33 -0.09 14.95
CA GLN A 125 -6.79 -0.13 15.21
C GLN A 125 -7.57 0.81 14.28
N ARG A 126 -6.89 1.77 13.66
CA ARG A 126 -7.47 2.79 12.75
C ARG A 126 -7.07 2.59 11.29
N HIS A 127 -6.64 1.38 10.96
CA HIS A 127 -6.27 0.98 9.62
C HIS A 127 -6.91 -0.36 9.28
N ASP A 128 -7.05 -0.63 7.98
CA ASP A 128 -7.66 -1.89 7.54
C ASP A 128 -6.67 -3.06 7.74
N PRO A 129 -7.15 -4.27 8.11
CA PRO A 129 -6.29 -5.45 8.21
C PRO A 129 -5.51 -5.77 6.93
N SER A 130 -6.08 -5.49 5.75
CA SER A 130 -5.40 -5.68 4.47
C SER A 130 -4.25 -4.69 4.27
N GLU A 131 -4.39 -3.45 4.74
CA GLU A 131 -3.33 -2.44 4.72
C GLU A 131 -2.18 -2.83 5.65
N ARG A 132 -2.50 -3.40 6.82
CA ARG A 132 -1.48 -3.96 7.73
C ARG A 132 -0.71 -5.10 7.07
N ALA A 133 -1.39 -6.02 6.39
CA ALA A 133 -0.74 -7.12 5.69
C ALA A 133 0.18 -6.59 4.57
N TYR A 134 -0.27 -5.59 3.80
CA TYR A 134 0.57 -4.90 2.82
C TYR A 134 1.83 -4.30 3.47
N TYR A 135 1.67 -3.55 4.57
CA TYR A 135 2.78 -2.93 5.29
C TYR A 135 3.83 -3.96 5.79
N THR A 136 3.38 -5.05 6.43
CA THR A 136 4.29 -6.12 6.91
C THR A 136 5.05 -6.78 5.76
N ASN A 137 4.43 -6.94 4.60
CA ASN A 137 5.10 -7.46 3.42
C ASN A 137 6.18 -6.50 2.90
N VAL A 138 5.94 -5.19 2.92
CA VAL A 138 6.95 -4.20 2.57
C VAL A 138 8.13 -4.26 3.55
N GLU A 139 7.89 -4.32 4.86
CA GLU A 139 8.97 -4.46 5.85
C GLU A 139 9.85 -5.68 5.56
N ARG A 140 9.24 -6.84 5.28
CA ARG A 140 9.97 -8.07 4.93
C ARG A 140 10.80 -7.92 3.65
N LEU A 141 10.28 -7.22 2.64
CA LEU A 141 11.01 -6.96 1.40
C LEU A 141 12.23 -6.05 1.62
N VAL A 142 12.10 -5.05 2.50
CA VAL A 142 13.21 -4.17 2.87
C VAL A 142 14.30 -4.96 3.60
N GLU A 143 13.94 -5.83 4.54
CA GLU A 143 14.89 -6.69 5.24
C GLU A 143 15.60 -7.65 4.29
N LYS A 144 14.86 -8.28 3.37
CA LYS A 144 15.43 -9.12 2.32
C LYS A 144 16.45 -8.34 1.48
N TYR A 145 16.09 -7.14 1.02
CA TYR A 145 17.01 -6.29 0.25
C TYR A 145 18.29 -5.99 1.02
N LYS A 146 18.18 -5.59 2.30
CA LYS A 146 19.33 -5.29 3.17
C LYS A 146 20.27 -6.49 3.32
N ASN A 147 19.72 -7.70 3.46
CA ASN A 147 20.49 -8.92 3.54
C ASN A 147 21.18 -9.25 2.20
N ASP A 148 20.43 -9.18 1.09
CA ASP A 148 20.93 -9.52 -0.26
C ASP A 148 22.12 -8.64 -0.67
N VAL A 149 22.07 -7.34 -0.34
CA VAL A 149 23.16 -6.40 -0.64
C VAL A 149 24.23 -6.34 0.46
N SER A 150 24.11 -7.18 1.50
CA SER A 150 24.98 -7.14 2.68
C SER A 150 25.13 -5.71 3.24
N TRP A 151 24.00 -4.99 3.33
CA TRP A 151 23.98 -3.57 3.71
C TRP A 151 24.75 -3.31 5.00
N ASP A 152 24.57 -4.15 6.02
CA ASP A 152 25.23 -3.99 7.32
C ASP A 152 26.76 -4.02 7.19
N ASN A 153 27.30 -4.96 6.41
CA ASN A 153 28.73 -5.05 6.10
C ASN A 153 29.23 -3.82 5.33
N MET A 154 28.39 -3.21 4.49
CA MET A 154 28.73 -2.01 3.74
C MET A 154 28.84 -0.78 4.65
N LEU A 155 28.03 -0.68 5.71
CA LEU A 155 28.06 0.45 6.65
C LEU A 155 29.10 0.29 7.76
N HIS A 156 29.27 -0.91 8.31
CA HIS A 156 30.09 -1.17 9.49
C HIS A 156 31.44 -1.83 9.18
N GLY A 157 31.71 -2.16 7.91
CA GLY A 157 32.92 -2.85 7.49
C GLY A 157 32.89 -4.34 7.85
N GLY A 158 32.31 -5.15 6.98
CA GLY A 158 32.34 -6.62 7.09
C GLY A 158 33.63 -7.24 6.55
N LYS A 159 33.93 -8.48 6.98
CA LYS A 159 34.95 -9.33 6.31
C LYS A 159 34.61 -9.43 4.81
N PRO A 160 35.62 -9.50 3.91
CA PRO A 160 35.38 -9.53 2.48
C PRO A 160 34.36 -10.62 2.16
N MET A 161 33.27 -10.22 1.47
CA MET A 161 32.29 -11.16 0.95
C MET A 161 33.05 -12.23 0.17
N SER A 162 32.98 -13.49 0.62
CA SER A 162 33.33 -14.61 -0.23
C SER A 162 32.26 -14.62 -1.32
N VAL A 163 32.53 -13.92 -2.42
CA VAL A 163 31.73 -14.05 -3.63
C VAL A 163 31.82 -15.52 -4.00
N SER A 164 30.81 -16.32 -3.67
CA SER A 164 30.64 -17.62 -4.30
C SER A 164 30.41 -17.31 -5.76
N LYS A 165 31.49 -17.35 -6.55
CA LYS A 165 31.43 -17.26 -8.00
C LYS A 165 30.27 -18.15 -8.44
N PRO A 166 29.27 -17.65 -9.17
CA PRO A 166 28.40 -18.54 -9.91
C PRO A 166 29.34 -19.46 -10.69
N SER A 167 29.21 -20.77 -10.47
CA SER A 167 29.95 -21.76 -11.25
C SER A 167 29.47 -21.67 -12.69
N LEU A 168 29.97 -20.66 -13.42
CA LEU A 168 30.01 -20.63 -14.86
C LEU A 168 30.95 -21.77 -15.24
N GLY A 169 30.34 -22.90 -15.58
CA GLY A 169 31.03 -24.08 -16.01
C GLY A 169 32.02 -23.76 -17.13
N GLY A 170 33.19 -24.39 -17.00
CA GLY A 170 34.05 -24.75 -18.12
C GLY A 170 34.71 -23.60 -18.86
N ASN A 171 35.83 -23.11 -18.33
CA ASN A 171 36.99 -22.89 -19.18
C ASN A 171 38.18 -23.53 -18.45
N ALA A 172 38.64 -24.68 -18.95
CA ALA A 172 39.86 -25.33 -18.47
C ALA A 172 41.02 -24.33 -18.53
N ALA A 173 41.89 -24.36 -17.52
CA ALA A 173 43.08 -23.52 -17.49
C ALA A 173 44.00 -23.90 -18.66
N LEU A 174 44.56 -22.88 -19.33
CA LEU A 174 45.50 -22.96 -20.46
C LEU A 174 46.86 -23.60 -20.12
N THR A 175 46.95 -24.42 -19.08
CA THR A 175 48.19 -25.06 -18.61
C THR A 175 48.52 -26.36 -19.35
N GLU A 176 47.72 -26.78 -20.33
CA GLU A 176 47.91 -28.05 -21.06
C GLU A 176 48.76 -27.94 -22.34
N PHE A 177 49.26 -26.74 -22.70
CA PHE A 177 50.24 -26.62 -23.79
C PHE A 177 51.65 -26.43 -23.23
N SER A 178 52.18 -27.48 -22.65
CA SER A 178 53.62 -27.68 -22.51
C SER A 178 53.85 -29.17 -22.61
N ASP A 179 54.21 -29.63 -23.81
CA ASP A 179 55.32 -30.57 -24.03
C ASP A 179 55.47 -30.95 -25.51
N LEU A 180 56.74 -31.21 -25.88
CA LEU A 180 57.31 -31.78 -27.12
C LEU A 180 57.64 -30.71 -28.19
N ASP A 181 58.90 -30.32 -28.40
CA ASP A 181 60.17 -31.06 -28.47
C ASP A 181 61.39 -30.31 -27.88
#